data_AF-A0A2U1PXW8-F1
#
_entry.id   AF-A0A2U1PXW8-F1
#
_cell.length_a   1.000
_cell.length_b   1.000
_cell.length_c   1.000
_cell.angle_alpha   90.00
_cell.angle_beta   90.00
_cell.angle_gamma   90.00
#
_symmetry.space_group_name_H-M   'P 1'
#
loop_
_entity.id
_entity.type
_entity.pdbx_description
1 polymer ?
#
loop_
_entity_poly.entity_id
_entity_poly.type
_entity_poly.pdbx_seq_one_letter_code
_entity_poly.pdbx_strand_id
1 'polypeptide(L)'
;MGARPNIAHLKELCGSNQLQHCFKYLFVQEWRENEESIRYIGEKCANLEASIERRAQLMQEGESFGPFHDVAPDAVQCMAETQQREQHLLAALIGVLDLAREGRTEKEHHVGLMDLKG
;
A
#
# COMPACT_ATOMS: atom_id res chain seq x y z
N MET A 1 23.28 32.33 15.65
CA MET A 1 22.24 31.47 15.04
C MET A 1 22.90 30.16 14.62
N GLY A 2 22.38 29.01 15.05
CA GLY A 2 22.97 27.71 14.72
C GLY A 2 22.75 27.30 13.26
N ALA A 3 23.64 26.47 12.73
CA ALA A 3 23.52 25.93 11.38
C ALA A 3 22.22 25.12 11.21
N ARG A 4 21.55 25.24 10.06
CA ARG A 4 20.32 24.51 9.71
C ARG A 4 20.55 23.70 8.42
N PRO A 5 21.36 22.63 8.48
CA PRO A 5 21.81 21.90 7.29
C PRO A 5 20.63 21.32 6.48
N ASN A 6 19.61 20.76 7.13
CA ASN A 6 18.46 20.18 6.43
C ASN A 6 17.62 21.22 5.67
N ILE A 7 17.46 22.42 6.23
CA ILE A 7 16.76 23.51 5.55
C ILE A 7 17.62 24.08 4.41
N ALA A 8 18.93 24.17 4.58
CA ALA A 8 19.84 24.59 3.50
C ALA A 8 19.75 23.61 2.32
N HIS A 9 19.79 22.31 2.61
CA HIS A 9 19.62 21.28 1.59
C HIS A 9 18.25 21.34 0.91
N LEU A 10 17.16 21.55 1.67
CA LEU A 10 15.83 21.67 1.09
C LEU A 10 15.70 22.90 0.18
N LYS A 11 16.38 24.01 0.50
CA LYS A 11 16.47 25.20 -0.37
C LYS A 11 17.20 24.89 -1.67
N GLU A 12 18.27 24.12 -1.62
CA GLU A 12 19.01 23.67 -2.80
C GLU A 12 18.13 22.77 -3.68
N LEU A 13 17.47 21.76 -3.09
CA LEU A 13 16.59 20.84 -3.81
C LEU A 13 15.40 21.54 -4.48
N CYS A 14 14.74 22.47 -3.77
CA CYS A 14 13.59 23.18 -4.33
C CYS A 14 13.97 24.42 -5.16
N GLY A 15 15.26 24.79 -5.20
CA GLY A 15 15.74 25.97 -5.94
C GLY A 15 15.24 27.32 -5.39
N SER A 16 14.78 27.38 -4.14
CA SER A 16 14.18 28.58 -3.54
C SER A 16 14.74 28.86 -2.15
N ASN A 17 15.01 30.14 -1.86
CA ASN A 17 15.37 30.57 -0.51
C ASN A 17 14.16 30.83 0.42
N GLN A 18 12.95 30.82 -0.15
CA GLN A 18 11.70 31.03 0.57
C GLN A 18 11.26 29.73 1.24
N LEU A 19 11.04 29.78 2.56
CA LEU A 19 10.72 28.58 3.35
C LEU A 19 9.38 27.96 2.94
N GLN A 20 8.39 28.74 2.51
CA GLN A 20 7.12 28.20 2.04
C GLN A 20 7.30 27.31 0.80
N HIS A 21 8.17 27.71 -0.15
CA HIS A 21 8.48 26.88 -1.32
C HIS A 21 9.23 25.61 -0.94
N CYS A 22 10.14 25.71 0.04
CA CYS A 22 10.88 24.56 0.56
C CYS A 22 9.92 23.52 1.17
N PHE A 23 9.03 23.94 2.06
CA PHE A 23 8.09 23.03 2.71
C PHE A 23 7.00 22.53 1.75
N LYS A 24 6.53 23.35 0.81
CA LYS A 24 5.65 22.88 -0.26
C LYS A 24 6.32 21.77 -1.07
N TYR A 25 7.57 21.97 -1.48
CA TYR A 25 8.33 20.96 -2.20
C TYR A 25 8.40 19.65 -1.42
N LEU A 26 8.71 19.69 -0.13
CA LEU A 26 8.74 18.51 0.75
C LEU A 26 7.39 17.77 0.73
N PHE A 27 6.28 18.45 1.03
CA PHE A 27 4.96 17.82 1.09
C PHE A 27 4.51 17.27 -0.26
N VAL A 28 4.89 17.91 -1.38
CA VAL A 28 4.63 17.37 -2.72
C VAL A 28 5.39 16.08 -2.98
N GLN A 29 6.65 15.96 -2.52
CA GLN A 29 7.40 14.70 -2.66
C GLN A 29 6.76 13.60 -1.82
N GLU A 30 6.48 13.87 -0.54
CA GLU A 30 5.83 12.90 0.35
C GLU A 30 4.45 12.47 -0.17
N TRP A 31 3.69 13.38 -0.81
CA TRP A 31 2.42 13.05 -1.44
C TRP A 31 2.60 12.09 -2.62
N ARG A 32 3.62 12.32 -3.47
CA ARG A 32 3.94 11.43 -4.59
C ARG A 32 4.36 10.04 -4.14
N GLU A 33 5.25 9.95 -3.16
CA GLU A 33 5.69 8.67 -2.57
C GLU A 33 4.50 7.89 -1.99
N ASN A 34 3.55 8.61 -1.40
CA ASN A 34 2.34 8.02 -0.85
C ASN A 34 1.38 7.52 -1.94
N GLU A 35 1.24 8.24 -3.07
CA GLU A 35 0.51 7.76 -4.26
C GLU A 35 1.14 6.51 -4.87
N GLU A 36 2.47 6.45 -4.95
CA GLU A 36 3.19 5.25 -5.41
C GLU A 36 2.93 4.06 -4.49
N SER A 37 2.91 4.29 -3.17
CA SER A 37 2.58 3.27 -2.18
C SER A 37 1.15 2.75 -2.33
N ILE A 38 0.16 3.66 -2.50
CA ILE A 38 -1.24 3.30 -2.77
C ILE A 38 -1.35 2.40 -4.00
N ARG A 39 -0.69 2.78 -5.09
CA ARG A 39 -0.70 1.98 -6.33
C ARG A 39 -0.12 0.59 -6.11
N TYR A 40 1.06 0.51 -5.48
CA TYR A 40 1.75 -0.76 -5.24
C TYR A 40 0.94 -1.69 -4.33
N ILE A 41 0.42 -1.18 -3.21
CA ILE A 41 -0.36 -1.97 -2.26
C ILE A 41 -1.68 -2.40 -2.91
N GLY A 42 -2.35 -1.51 -3.64
CA GLY A 42 -3.57 -1.83 -4.38
C GLY A 42 -3.37 -2.97 -5.38
N GLU A 43 -2.26 -2.96 -6.14
CA GLU A 43 -1.89 -4.05 -7.03
C GLU A 43 -1.64 -5.37 -6.27
N LYS A 44 -1.00 -5.31 -5.10
CA LYS A 44 -0.80 -6.51 -4.26
C LYS A 44 -2.12 -7.08 -3.73
N CYS A 45 -3.05 -6.23 -3.30
CA CYS A 45 -4.39 -6.66 -2.88
C CYS A 45 -5.12 -7.38 -4.02
N ALA A 46 -5.19 -6.77 -5.20
CA ALA A 46 -5.85 -7.36 -6.36
C ALA A 46 -5.27 -8.73 -6.76
N ASN A 47 -3.94 -8.87 -6.71
CA ASN A 47 -3.28 -10.14 -7.00
C ASN A 47 -3.58 -11.22 -5.94
N LEU A 48 -3.67 -10.85 -4.66
CA LEU A 48 -4.06 -11.78 -3.59
C LEU A 48 -5.51 -12.20 -3.73
N GLU A 49 -6.42 -11.26 -3.99
CA GLU A 49 -7.85 -11.54 -4.24
C GLU A 49 -8.02 -12.56 -5.37
N ALA A 50 -7.37 -12.34 -6.52
CA ALA A 50 -7.41 -13.26 -7.65
C ALA A 50 -6.82 -14.65 -7.31
N SER A 51 -5.76 -14.70 -6.51
CA SER A 51 -5.14 -15.96 -6.07
C SER A 51 -6.05 -16.74 -5.10
N ILE A 52 -6.69 -16.02 -4.18
CA ILE A 52 -7.67 -16.55 -3.22
C ILE A 52 -8.88 -17.12 -3.98
N GLU A 53 -9.43 -16.38 -4.94
CA GLU A 53 -10.56 -16.84 -5.75
C GLU A 53 -10.21 -18.10 -6.55
N ARG A 54 -9.07 -18.08 -7.25
CA ARG A 54 -8.59 -19.25 -8.00
C ARG A 54 -8.39 -20.46 -7.10
N ARG A 55 -7.81 -20.28 -5.91
CA ARG A 55 -7.59 -21.39 -4.97
C ARG A 55 -8.91 -21.95 -4.46
N ALA A 56 -9.92 -21.12 -4.24
CA ALA A 56 -11.26 -21.59 -3.85
C ALA A 56 -11.88 -22.50 -4.93
N GLN A 57 -11.72 -22.15 -6.22
CA GLN A 57 -12.16 -23.00 -7.33
C GLN A 57 -11.41 -24.33 -7.36
N LEU A 58 -10.08 -24.31 -7.19
CA LEU A 58 -9.26 -25.53 -7.15
C LEU A 58 -9.61 -26.42 -5.95
N MET A 59 -9.94 -25.83 -4.80
CA MET A 59 -10.40 -26.59 -3.64
C MET A 59 -11.73 -27.29 -3.93
N GLN A 60 -12.69 -26.59 -4.56
CA GLN A 60 -13.97 -27.18 -4.97
C GLN A 60 -13.78 -28.34 -5.96
N GLU A 61 -12.89 -28.18 -6.95
CA GLU A 61 -12.53 -29.25 -7.88
C GLU A 61 -11.86 -30.42 -7.15
N GLY A 62 -10.95 -30.13 -6.22
CA GLY A 62 -10.27 -31.13 -5.38
C GLY A 62 -11.23 -31.96 -4.53
N GLU A 63 -12.22 -31.31 -3.91
CA GLU A 63 -13.26 -31.98 -3.13
C GLU A 63 -14.11 -32.94 -3.98
N SER A 64 -14.28 -32.65 -5.28
CA SER A 64 -15.08 -33.47 -6.19
C SER A 64 -14.49 -34.86 -6.47
N PHE A 65 -13.18 -35.06 -6.24
CA PHE A 65 -12.54 -36.38 -6.34
C PHE A 65 -12.95 -37.34 -5.20
N GLY A 66 -13.56 -36.80 -4.14
CA GLY A 66 -14.01 -37.56 -2.99
C GLY A 66 -12.91 -37.95 -2.00
N PRO A 67 -13.29 -38.47 -0.83
CA PRO A 67 -12.36 -38.68 0.30
C PRO A 67 -11.39 -39.84 0.11
N PHE A 68 -11.58 -40.69 -0.89
CA PHE A 68 -10.77 -41.88 -1.15
C PHE A 68 -9.69 -41.66 -2.21
N HIS A 69 -9.59 -40.45 -2.77
CA HIS A 69 -8.51 -40.12 -3.69
C HIS A 69 -7.21 -39.91 -2.92
N ASP A 70 -6.12 -40.53 -3.38
CA ASP A 70 -4.86 -40.65 -2.64
C ASP A 70 -4.21 -39.31 -2.23
N VAL A 71 -4.48 -38.22 -2.97
CA VAL A 71 -3.79 -36.92 -2.81
C VAL A 71 -4.75 -35.74 -2.66
N ALA A 72 -6.00 -35.87 -3.11
CA ALA A 72 -6.87 -34.71 -3.26
C ALA A 72 -7.31 -34.11 -1.90
N PRO A 73 -7.71 -34.91 -0.90
CA PRO A 73 -8.07 -34.38 0.42
C PRO A 73 -6.92 -33.62 1.10
N ASP A 74 -5.71 -34.19 1.06
CA ASP A 74 -4.52 -33.57 1.66
C ASP A 74 -4.17 -32.24 0.96
N ALA A 75 -4.23 -32.22 -0.38
CA ALA A 75 -4.00 -31.01 -1.15
C ALA A 75 -5.03 -29.92 -0.84
N VAL A 76 -6.31 -30.28 -0.72
CA VAL A 76 -7.39 -29.33 -0.33
C VAL A 76 -7.14 -28.77 1.07
N GLN A 77 -6.72 -29.60 2.03
CA GLN A 77 -6.39 -29.12 3.38
C GLN A 77 -5.22 -28.13 3.36
N CYS A 78 -4.12 -28.46 2.69
CA CYS A 78 -2.98 -27.54 2.57
C CYS A 78 -3.36 -26.22 1.88
N MET A 79 -4.25 -26.29 0.88
CA MET A 79 -4.79 -25.10 0.23
C MET A 79 -5.64 -24.27 1.20
N ALA A 80 -6.47 -24.89 2.03
CA ALA A 80 -7.28 -24.19 3.04
C ALA A 80 -6.42 -23.44 4.07
N GLU A 81 -5.36 -24.08 4.57
CA GLU A 81 -4.41 -23.46 5.49
C GLU A 81 -3.70 -22.25 4.85
N THR A 82 -3.28 -22.40 3.59
CA THR A 82 -2.66 -21.31 2.82
C THR A 82 -3.66 -20.17 2.57
N GLN A 83 -4.89 -20.52 2.22
CA GLN A 83 -5.99 -19.58 1.96
C GLN A 83 -6.28 -18.72 3.18
N GLN A 84 -6.40 -19.32 4.37
CA GLN A 84 -6.66 -18.59 5.61
C GLN A 84 -5.57 -17.55 5.90
N ARG A 85 -4.29 -17.94 5.74
CA ARG A 85 -3.16 -17.02 5.94
C ARG A 85 -3.18 -15.87 4.94
N GLU A 86 -3.47 -16.14 3.66
CA GLU A 86 -3.51 -15.10 2.63
C GLU A 86 -4.70 -14.15 2.79
N GLN A 87 -5.85 -14.64 3.27
CA GLN A 87 -6.99 -13.78 3.63
C GLN A 87 -6.63 -12.81 4.76
N HIS A 88 -5.91 -13.26 5.78
CA HIS A 88 -5.41 -12.37 6.84
C HIS A 88 -4.41 -11.33 6.30
N LEU A 89 -3.52 -11.74 5.39
CA LEU A 89 -2.59 -10.82 4.75
C LEU A 89 -3.32 -9.76 3.90
N LEU A 90 -4.33 -10.17 3.13
CA LEU A 90 -5.16 -9.27 2.35
C LEU A 90 -5.86 -8.24 3.26
N ALA A 91 -6.49 -8.69 4.34
CA ALA A 91 -7.15 -7.79 5.30
C ALA A 91 -6.16 -6.76 5.90
N ALA A 92 -4.94 -7.20 6.24
CA ALA A 92 -3.90 -6.30 6.73
C ALA A 92 -3.48 -5.27 5.66
N LEU A 93 -3.30 -5.70 4.40
CA LEU A 93 -2.92 -4.81 3.30
C LEU A 93 -4.02 -3.79 2.97
N ILE A 94 -5.29 -4.18 3.05
CA ILE A 94 -6.42 -3.25 2.92
C ILE A 94 -6.34 -2.17 4.00
N GLY A 95 -6.07 -2.55 5.25
CA GLY A 95 -5.88 -1.57 6.33
C GLY A 95 -4.72 -0.61 6.07
N VAL A 96 -3.59 -1.10 5.54
CA VAL A 96 -2.46 -0.22 5.14
C VAL A 96 -2.87 0.70 3.98
N LEU A 97 -3.63 0.18 3.01
CA LEU A 97 -4.09 0.96 1.86
C LEU A 97 -5.01 2.11 2.29
N ASP A 98 -5.88 1.88 3.26
CA ASP A 98 -6.77 2.89 3.81
C ASP A 98 -5.98 3.98 4.56
N LEU A 99 -5.01 3.60 5.39
CA LEU A 99 -4.08 4.55 6.02
C LEU A 99 -3.30 5.37 4.99
N ALA A 100 -2.85 4.74 3.90
CA ALA A 100 -2.17 5.44 2.82
C ALA A 100 -3.11 6.46 2.15
N ARG A 101 -4.38 6.12 1.90
CA ARG A 101 -5.38 7.05 1.33
C ARG A 101 -5.71 8.23 2.26
N GLU A 102 -5.80 7.98 3.56
CA GLU A 102 -5.91 9.04 4.57
C GLU A 102 -4.69 9.97 4.52
N GLY A 103 -3.49 9.37 4.53
CA GLY A 103 -2.22 10.09 4.43
C GLY A 103 -2.07 10.89 3.13
N ARG A 104 -2.73 10.49 2.04
CA ARG A 104 -2.79 11.27 0.80
C ARG A 104 -3.62 12.53 0.99
N THR A 105 -4.82 12.36 1.52
CA THR A 105 -5.79 13.45 1.76
C THR A 105 -5.19 14.49 2.71
N GLU A 106 -4.51 14.02 3.77
CA GLU A 106 -3.75 14.87 4.68
C GLU A 106 -2.67 15.69 3.95
N LYS A 107 -1.85 15.05 3.12
CA LYS A 107 -0.76 15.73 2.40
C LYS A 107 -1.26 16.69 1.33
N GLU A 108 -2.38 16.40 0.66
CA GLU A 108 -3.05 17.34 -0.26
C GLU A 108 -3.44 18.62 0.48
N HIS A 109 -3.99 18.49 1.68
CA HIS A 109 -4.30 19.63 2.53
C HIS A 109 -3.04 20.42 2.91
N HIS A 110 -1.95 19.74 3.29
CA HIS A 110 -0.67 20.40 3.61
C HIS A 110 -0.10 21.20 2.43
N VAL A 111 -0.14 20.65 1.22
CA VAL A 111 0.28 21.36 -0.01
C VAL A 111 -0.58 22.61 -0.22
N GLY A 112 -1.91 22.49 -0.10
CA GLY A 112 -2.84 23.61 -0.23
C GLY A 112 -2.59 24.72 0.80
N LEU A 113 -2.28 24.37 2.05
CA LEU A 113 -1.91 25.35 3.07
C LEU A 113 -0.64 26.13 2.74
N MET A 114 0.33 25.52 2.04
CA MET A 114 1.54 26.22 1.62
C MET A 114 1.25 27.21 0.49
N ASP A 115 0.26 26.91 -0.37
CA ASP A 115 -0.18 27.81 -1.44
C ASP A 115 -0.90 29.06 -0.93
N LEU A 116 -1.60 28.96 0.20
CA LEU A 116 -2.30 30.09 0.82
C LEU A 116 -1.38 31.01 1.65
N LYS A 117 -0.16 30.56 1.96
CA LYS A 117 0.82 31.30 2.77
C LYS A 117 1.89 32.03 1.93
N GLY A 118 1.75 31.98 0.60
CA GLY A 118 2.63 32.61 -0.38
C GLY A 118 2.30 34.06 -0.68
#